data_AF-W7QLJ0-F1
#
_entry.id   AF-W7QLJ0-F1
#
_cell.length_a   1.000
_cell.length_b   1.000
_cell.length_c   1.000
_cell.angle_alpha   90.00
_cell.angle_beta   90.00
_cell.angle_gamma   90.00
#
_symmetry.space_group_name_H-M   'P 1'
#
loop_
_entity.id
_entity.type
_entity.pdbx_description
1 polymer ?
#
loop_
_entity_poly.entity_id
_entity_poly.type
_entity_poly.pdbx_seq_one_letter_code
_entity_poly.pdbx_strand_id
1 'polypeptide(L)'
;MATIIDDTLAGYGVDGSGVDEEGGRIHDLLGTRCDPYVNRLLTGEDFDHHCHSNLVRAVAPFGLTEFDVHDVLNVFQCTGLNDDDQYFMKACPAKEGDYLELFAEIDLLCALSCCPGGDLSVDLWGPNARDPLETCHPIGVEVFRLDASLLQGWQPPAPSPYAGGHGLRGPAIDWSAEKRDLAAQQKDR
;
A
#
# COMPACT_ATOMS: atom_id res chain seq x y z
N MET A 1 2.48 4.10 -10.23
CA MET A 1 1.11 4.51 -9.82
C MET A 1 1.14 5.95 -9.37
N ALA A 2 1.97 6.28 -8.39
CA ALA A 2 2.28 7.64 -8.00
C ALA A 2 3.81 7.82 -7.86
N THR A 3 4.25 9.07 -7.83
CA THR A 3 5.66 9.48 -7.64
C THR A 3 5.72 10.40 -6.41
N ILE A 4 6.60 10.12 -5.46
CA ILE A 4 6.86 11.04 -4.34
C ILE A 4 7.53 12.29 -4.91
N ILE A 5 6.92 13.46 -4.68
CA ILE A 5 7.46 14.75 -5.15
C ILE A 5 8.01 15.61 -4.02
N ASP A 6 7.57 15.36 -2.78
CA ASP A 6 8.12 16.01 -1.60
C ASP A 6 7.88 15.16 -0.35
N ASP A 7 8.78 15.29 0.63
CA ASP A 7 8.77 14.57 1.90
C ASP A 7 9.50 15.43 2.95
N THR A 8 8.75 15.93 3.94
CA THR A 8 9.32 16.79 4.99
C THR A 8 10.28 16.02 5.91
N LEU A 9 10.19 14.69 5.92
CA LEU A 9 11.01 13.79 6.72
C LEU A 9 12.15 13.16 5.93
N ALA A 10 12.39 13.57 4.67
CA ALA A 10 13.49 13.06 3.84
C ALA A 10 14.88 13.23 4.49
N GLY A 11 15.03 14.24 5.36
CA GLY A 11 16.25 14.49 6.14
C GLY A 11 16.36 13.66 7.42
N TYR A 12 15.53 12.62 7.62
CA TYR A 12 15.64 11.73 8.77
C TYR A 12 16.99 11.01 8.83
N GLY A 13 17.36 10.54 10.02
CA GLY A 13 18.55 9.72 10.23
C GLY A 13 19.84 10.52 10.41
N VAL A 14 20.96 9.79 10.49
CA VAL A 14 22.28 10.38 10.72
C VAL A 14 22.68 11.19 9.49
N ASP A 15 23.06 12.44 9.70
CA ASP A 15 23.49 13.40 8.66
C ASP A 15 22.49 13.59 7.50
N GLY A 16 21.20 13.31 7.72
CA GLY A 16 20.16 13.41 6.69
C GLY A 16 20.21 12.31 5.64
N SER A 17 20.74 11.14 5.99
CA SER A 17 20.88 9.98 5.09
C SER A 17 19.58 9.21 4.83
N GLY A 18 18.50 9.52 5.55
CA GLY A 18 17.26 8.75 5.58
C GLY A 18 17.32 7.49 6.44
N VAL A 19 18.41 7.28 7.20
CA VAL A 19 18.63 6.09 8.04
C VAL A 19 19.18 6.49 9.41
N ASP A 20 18.56 6.03 10.50
CA ASP A 20 19.07 6.28 11.85
C ASP A 20 20.21 5.32 12.25
N GLU A 21 20.75 5.52 13.46
CA GLU A 21 21.86 4.73 14.00
C GLU A 21 21.53 3.23 14.16
N GLU A 22 20.24 2.89 14.25
CA GLU A 22 19.73 1.52 14.44
C GLU A 22 19.29 0.90 13.09
N GLY A 23 19.49 1.59 11.97
CA GLY A 23 19.07 1.14 10.64
C GLY A 23 17.60 1.46 10.30
N GLY A 24 16.92 2.22 11.16
CA GLY A 24 15.53 2.63 10.98
C GLY A 24 15.35 3.63 9.85
N ARG A 25 14.25 3.48 9.11
CA ARG A 25 13.84 4.34 7.98
C ARG A 25 12.36 4.71 8.11
N ILE A 26 11.93 5.76 7.44
CA ILE A 26 10.52 6.23 7.42
C ILE A 26 9.88 5.82 6.09
N HIS A 27 8.55 5.63 6.10
CA HIS A 27 7.72 5.28 4.93
C HIS A 27 7.98 3.84 4.47
N ASP A 28 7.73 2.91 5.39
CA ASP A 28 8.10 1.51 5.23
C ASP A 28 7.28 0.76 4.16
N LEU A 29 7.97 -0.17 3.47
CA LEU A 29 7.44 -1.13 2.49
C LEU A 29 7.80 -2.59 2.84
N LEU A 30 8.48 -2.84 3.96
CA LEU A 30 8.85 -4.18 4.43
C LEU A 30 7.69 -4.87 5.15
N GLY A 31 6.91 -4.11 5.93
CA GLY A 31 5.72 -4.59 6.60
C GLY A 31 4.53 -4.78 5.65
N THR A 32 3.54 -5.54 6.11
CA THR A 32 2.28 -5.74 5.38
C THR A 32 1.22 -4.74 5.81
N ARG A 33 0.68 -4.90 7.03
CA ARG A 33 -0.29 -4.06 7.78
C ARG A 33 -0.66 -4.80 9.06
N CYS A 34 -1.07 -4.09 10.12
CA CYS A 34 -1.72 -4.79 11.23
C CYS A 34 -3.07 -5.37 10.76
N ASP A 35 -3.39 -6.57 11.23
CA ASP A 35 -4.54 -7.34 10.75
C ASP A 35 -5.20 -8.17 11.88
N PRO A 36 -6.52 -8.44 11.78
CA PRO A 36 -7.25 -9.17 12.80
C PRO A 36 -6.83 -10.64 12.92
N TYR A 37 -6.25 -11.22 11.88
CA TYR A 37 -5.89 -12.64 11.85
C TYR A 37 -4.67 -12.92 12.71
N VAL A 38 -3.62 -12.11 12.56
CA VAL A 38 -2.42 -12.17 13.40
C VAL A 38 -2.75 -11.79 14.83
N ASN A 39 -3.60 -10.78 15.05
CA ASN A 39 -4.06 -10.46 16.41
C ASN A 39 -4.76 -11.64 17.07
N ARG A 40 -5.72 -12.28 16.38
CA ARG A 40 -6.43 -13.46 16.87
C ARG A 40 -5.48 -14.62 17.16
N LEU A 41 -4.49 -14.83 16.29
CA LEU A 41 -3.46 -15.86 16.46
C LEU A 41 -2.61 -15.64 17.72
N LEU A 42 -2.20 -14.39 17.98
CA LEU A 42 -1.30 -14.05 19.08
C LEU A 42 -2.01 -13.89 20.43
N THR A 43 -3.22 -13.35 20.43
CA THR A 43 -3.95 -12.96 21.66
C THR A 43 -5.11 -13.87 22.01
N GLY A 44 -5.68 -14.57 21.02
CA GLY A 44 -6.92 -15.29 21.19
C GLY A 44 -8.18 -14.41 21.17
N GLU A 45 -8.07 -13.11 20.88
CA GLU A 45 -9.17 -12.16 20.86
C GLU A 45 -9.40 -11.58 19.46
N ASP A 46 -10.65 -11.23 19.15
CA ASP A 46 -11.01 -10.59 17.88
C ASP A 46 -10.95 -9.06 18.04
N PHE A 47 -10.38 -8.37 17.05
CA PHE A 47 -10.35 -6.90 17.02
C PHE A 47 -10.53 -6.38 15.59
N ASP A 48 -11.61 -5.64 15.35
CA ASP A 48 -12.05 -5.26 13.99
C ASP A 48 -11.51 -3.91 13.49
N HIS A 49 -10.63 -3.25 14.26
CA HIS A 49 -10.14 -1.90 13.95
C HIS A 49 -8.66 -1.83 13.58
N HIS A 50 -8.07 -2.96 13.21
CA HIS A 50 -6.78 -3.00 12.53
C HIS A 50 -6.82 -2.33 11.16
N CYS A 51 -5.64 -1.92 10.66
CA CYS A 51 -5.47 -1.31 9.34
C CYS A 51 -6.10 -2.13 8.23
N HIS A 52 -5.92 -3.46 8.26
CA HIS A 52 -6.57 -4.34 7.29
C HIS A 52 -8.09 -4.15 7.27
N SER A 53 -8.78 -4.33 8.40
CA SER A 53 -10.24 -4.17 8.48
C SER A 53 -10.71 -2.75 8.17
N ASN A 54 -9.93 -1.72 8.54
CA ASN A 54 -10.21 -0.33 8.18
C ASN A 54 -10.18 -0.14 6.66
N LEU A 55 -9.18 -0.68 5.98
CA LEU A 55 -9.04 -0.60 4.52
C LEU A 55 -10.15 -1.38 3.81
N VAL A 56 -10.50 -2.59 4.27
CA VAL A 56 -11.63 -3.37 3.72
C VAL A 56 -12.91 -2.53 3.74
N ARG A 57 -13.20 -1.87 4.87
CA ARG A 57 -14.37 -0.99 4.98
C ARG A 57 -14.27 0.24 4.09
N ALA A 58 -13.07 0.82 3.94
CA ALA A 58 -12.86 2.02 3.12
C ALA A 58 -13.06 1.75 1.62
N VAL A 59 -12.68 0.56 1.13
CA VAL A 59 -12.79 0.20 -0.29
C VAL A 59 -14.15 -0.41 -0.67
N ALA A 60 -14.89 -0.97 0.30
CA ALA A 60 -16.18 -1.63 0.04
C ALA A 60 -17.21 -0.78 -0.73
N PRO A 61 -17.37 0.54 -0.48
CA PRO A 61 -18.28 1.39 -1.25
C PRO A 61 -17.96 1.48 -2.75
N PHE A 62 -16.73 1.12 -3.15
CA PHE A 62 -16.28 1.11 -4.55
C PHE A 62 -16.46 -0.25 -5.23
N GLY A 63 -17.16 -1.20 -4.58
CA GLY A 63 -17.40 -2.54 -5.09
C GLY A 63 -16.20 -3.48 -4.95
N LEU A 64 -15.18 -3.06 -4.20
CA LEU A 64 -14.00 -3.86 -3.88
C LEU A 64 -14.24 -4.69 -2.63
N THR A 65 -13.44 -5.74 -2.48
CA THR A 65 -13.54 -6.74 -1.41
C THR A 65 -12.25 -6.79 -0.59
N GLU A 66 -12.23 -7.66 0.42
CA GLU A 66 -11.01 -7.93 1.19
C GLU A 66 -9.83 -8.39 0.33
N PHE A 67 -10.09 -9.10 -0.77
CA PHE A 67 -9.05 -9.59 -1.68
C PHE A 67 -8.37 -8.48 -2.48
N ASP A 68 -8.96 -7.29 -2.52
CA ASP A 68 -8.39 -6.12 -3.18
C ASP A 68 -7.50 -5.29 -2.23
N VAL A 69 -7.51 -5.60 -0.92
CA VAL A 69 -6.62 -4.99 0.07
C VAL A 69 -5.26 -5.68 0.04
N HIS A 70 -4.23 -4.92 -0.32
CA HIS A 70 -2.86 -5.38 -0.47
C HIS A 70 -1.95 -4.85 0.67
N ASP A 71 -0.69 -5.27 0.65
CA ASP A 71 0.35 -4.74 1.55
C ASP A 71 0.51 -3.23 1.33
N VAL A 72 0.81 -2.50 2.41
CA VAL A 72 0.64 -1.05 2.45
C VAL A 72 1.97 -0.32 2.31
N LEU A 73 1.88 0.95 1.90
CA LEU A 73 2.89 1.94 2.24
C LEU A 73 2.62 2.42 3.67
N ASN A 74 3.51 2.09 4.60
CA ASN A 74 3.38 2.51 5.99
C ASN A 74 3.89 3.96 6.15
N VAL A 75 3.07 4.92 5.73
CA VAL A 75 3.39 6.35 5.80
C VAL A 75 3.70 6.76 7.25
N PHE A 76 4.81 7.49 7.43
CA PHE A 76 5.36 7.95 8.72
C PHE A 76 5.90 6.87 9.67
N GLN A 77 5.60 5.59 9.44
CA GLN A 77 6.12 4.53 10.32
C GLN A 77 7.65 4.45 10.22
N CYS A 78 8.31 4.34 11.36
CA CYS A 78 9.75 4.15 11.44
C CYS A 78 10.10 2.69 11.78
N THR A 79 10.80 2.01 10.87
CA THR A 79 11.05 0.57 10.95
C THR A 79 12.40 0.21 10.35
N GLY A 80 12.89 -0.99 10.65
CA GLY A 80 14.13 -1.52 10.09
C GLY A 80 14.30 -3.01 10.36
N LEU A 81 15.47 -3.51 9.99
CA LEU A 81 15.93 -4.85 10.35
C LEU A 81 17.12 -4.71 11.30
N ASN A 82 17.09 -5.45 12.41
CA ASN A 82 18.23 -5.49 13.34
C ASN A 82 19.34 -6.42 12.82
N ASP A 83 20.43 -6.55 13.57
CA ASP A 83 21.58 -7.40 13.22
C ASP A 83 21.23 -8.91 13.08
N ASP A 84 20.08 -9.34 13.60
CA ASP A 84 19.55 -10.70 13.50
C ASP A 84 18.50 -10.85 12.38
N ASP A 85 18.42 -9.88 11.46
CA ASP A 85 17.43 -9.80 10.37
C ASP A 85 15.96 -9.79 10.85
N GLN A 86 15.71 -9.33 12.07
CA GLN A 86 14.37 -9.24 12.64
C GLN A 86 13.78 -7.85 12.41
N TYR A 87 12.52 -7.83 11.98
CA TYR A 87 11.76 -6.60 11.78
C TYR A 87 11.46 -5.92 13.13
N PHE A 88 11.81 -4.65 13.23
CA PHE A 88 11.49 -3.80 14.38
C PHE A 88 10.71 -2.56 13.95
N MET A 89 10.01 -1.99 14.93
CA MET A 89 9.29 -0.72 14.79
C MET A 89 9.68 0.17 15.96
N LYS A 90 9.70 1.49 15.75
CA LYS A 90 9.96 2.48 16.80
C LYS A 90 9.05 3.70 16.66
N ALA A 91 9.11 4.56 17.67
CA ALA A 91 8.35 5.79 17.72
C ALA A 91 8.51 6.61 16.42
N CYS A 92 7.39 6.96 15.82
CA CYS A 92 7.32 7.82 14.66
C CYS A 92 7.89 9.22 14.99
N PRO A 93 8.81 9.77 14.18
CA PRO A 93 9.38 11.09 14.43
C PRO A 93 8.53 12.25 13.89
N ALA A 94 7.46 11.94 13.14
CA ALA A 94 6.61 12.94 12.50
C ALA A 94 5.89 13.82 13.53
N LYS A 95 5.66 15.08 13.17
CA LYS A 95 4.96 16.08 13.95
C LYS A 95 3.79 16.64 13.15
N GLU A 96 2.92 17.38 13.84
CA GLU A 96 1.88 18.15 13.17
C GLU A 96 2.51 19.08 12.11
N GLY A 97 2.04 18.96 10.86
CA GLY A 97 2.55 19.70 9.71
C GLY A 97 3.54 18.93 8.84
N ASP A 98 4.09 17.79 9.30
CA ASP A 98 4.86 16.90 8.42
C ASP A 98 3.95 16.24 7.38
N TYR A 99 4.47 16.07 6.16
CA TYR A 99 3.71 15.52 5.04
C TYR A 99 4.57 14.69 4.09
N LEU A 100 3.90 13.80 3.37
CA LEU A 100 4.41 13.10 2.19
C LEU A 100 3.52 13.49 0.99
N GLU A 101 4.10 14.08 -0.04
CA GLU A 101 3.37 14.54 -1.21
C GLU A 101 3.61 13.63 -2.43
N LEU A 102 2.53 13.29 -3.12
CA LEU A 102 2.52 12.33 -4.22
C LEU A 102 1.91 12.97 -5.48
N PHE A 103 2.63 12.87 -6.60
CA PHE A 103 2.05 13.09 -7.92
C PHE A 103 1.38 11.81 -8.41
N ALA A 104 0.07 11.87 -8.72
CA ALA A 104 -0.68 10.75 -9.26
C ALA A 104 -0.38 10.59 -10.77
N GLU A 105 0.35 9.54 -11.14
CA GLU A 105 0.74 9.28 -12.53
C GLU A 105 -0.42 8.71 -13.36
N ILE A 106 -1.39 8.09 -12.68
CA ILE A 106 -2.63 7.53 -13.25
C ILE A 106 -3.81 7.95 -12.36
N ASP A 107 -5.04 7.69 -12.78
CA ASP A 107 -6.21 7.83 -11.90
C ASP A 107 -6.11 6.81 -10.73
N LEU A 108 -6.27 7.29 -9.51
CA LEU A 108 -6.09 6.48 -8.30
C LEU A 108 -7.34 6.48 -7.42
N LEU A 109 -7.62 5.32 -6.83
CA LEU A 109 -8.43 5.21 -5.62
C LEU A 109 -7.47 5.01 -4.44
N CYS A 110 -7.35 6.03 -3.57
CA CYS A 110 -6.51 5.97 -2.39
C CYS A 110 -7.35 5.64 -1.16
N ALA A 111 -7.04 4.54 -0.47
CA ALA A 111 -7.60 4.21 0.84
C ALA A 111 -6.52 4.36 1.90
N LEU A 112 -6.81 5.08 2.99
CA LEU A 112 -5.90 5.30 4.11
C LEU A 112 -6.52 4.81 5.41
N SER A 113 -5.70 4.24 6.28
CA SER A 113 -6.08 3.87 7.64
C SER A 113 -5.18 4.61 8.63
N CYS A 114 -5.78 5.31 9.60
CA CYS A 114 -5.05 5.70 10.80
C CYS A 114 -4.81 4.41 11.62
N CYS A 115 -3.55 4.02 11.81
CA CYS A 115 -3.22 2.78 12.50
C CYS A 115 -3.64 2.86 13.98
N PRO A 116 -4.32 1.85 14.53
CA PRO A 116 -4.67 1.85 15.96
C PRO A 116 -3.43 1.75 16.87
N GLY A 117 -2.25 1.44 16.31
CA GLY A 117 -0.97 1.46 17.04
C GLY A 117 -0.41 2.86 17.30
N GLY A 118 -1.07 3.92 16.81
CA GLY A 118 -0.64 5.30 17.01
C GLY A 118 0.73 5.58 16.41
N ASP A 119 1.55 6.32 17.14
CA ASP A 119 2.92 6.65 16.76
C ASP A 119 3.94 5.58 17.18
N LEU A 120 3.50 4.48 17.81
CA LEU A 120 4.34 3.40 18.35
C LEU A 120 5.33 3.85 19.46
N SER A 121 5.06 4.97 20.13
CA SER A 121 5.84 5.46 21.28
C SER A 121 5.45 4.81 22.61
N VAL A 122 4.38 4.01 22.63
CA VAL A 122 3.95 3.22 23.78
C VAL A 122 4.07 1.73 23.52
N ASP A 123 4.40 0.97 24.56
CA ASP A 123 4.45 -0.48 24.49
C ASP A 123 3.06 -1.05 24.17
N LEU A 124 2.96 -1.81 23.07
CA LEU A 124 1.72 -2.49 22.69
C LEU A 124 1.49 -3.79 23.48
N TRP A 125 2.57 -4.37 24.03
CA TRP A 125 2.58 -5.68 24.67
C TRP A 125 3.44 -5.67 25.94
N GLY A 126 3.17 -6.61 26.85
CA GLY A 126 3.96 -6.80 28.07
C GLY A 126 3.42 -6.04 29.29
N PRO A 127 4.16 -6.07 30.42
CA PRO A 127 3.68 -5.54 31.71
C PRO A 127 3.52 -4.02 31.74
N ASN A 128 4.16 -3.30 30.81
CA ASN A 128 4.08 -1.85 30.68
C ASN A 128 3.15 -1.42 29.53
N ALA A 129 2.39 -2.34 28.94
CA ALA A 129 1.54 -2.04 27.81
C ALA A 129 0.53 -0.93 28.15
N ARG A 130 0.34 -0.01 27.20
CA ARG A 130 -0.64 1.08 27.30
C ARG A 130 -1.59 1.03 26.11
N ASP A 131 -2.69 1.76 26.20
CA ASP A 131 -3.62 1.88 25.08
C ASP A 131 -2.98 2.78 23.99
N PRO A 132 -2.64 2.24 22.81
CA PRO A 132 -2.05 3.03 21.74
C PRO A 132 -2.97 4.12 21.20
N LEU A 133 -4.29 4.06 21.47
CA LEU A 133 -5.22 5.13 21.14
C LEU A 133 -4.83 6.47 21.79
N GLU A 134 -4.07 6.45 22.89
CA GLU A 134 -3.52 7.66 23.53
C GLU A 134 -2.55 8.43 22.61
N THR A 135 -1.99 7.75 21.62
CA THR A 135 -1.02 8.28 20.62
C THR A 135 -1.55 8.20 19.19
N CYS A 136 -2.86 7.90 19.03
CA CYS A 136 -3.52 7.89 17.74
C CYS A 136 -3.96 9.30 17.35
N HIS A 137 -3.55 9.73 16.16
CA HIS A 137 -3.89 11.04 15.62
C HIS A 137 -4.57 10.89 14.25
N PRO A 138 -5.51 11.79 13.90
CA PRO A 138 -6.09 11.80 12.57
C PRO A 138 -5.05 12.16 11.52
N ILE A 139 -5.16 11.56 10.33
CA ILE A 139 -4.34 11.89 9.16
C ILE A 139 -5.20 12.68 8.18
N GLY A 140 -4.69 13.82 7.72
CA GLY A 140 -5.30 14.63 6.67
C GLY A 140 -4.91 14.15 5.27
N VAL A 141 -5.81 14.35 4.30
CA VAL A 141 -5.52 14.16 2.87
C VAL A 141 -6.01 15.39 2.12
N GLU A 142 -5.11 16.03 1.40
CA GLU A 142 -5.40 17.16 0.53
C GLU A 142 -5.16 16.75 -0.93
N VAL A 143 -6.06 17.17 -1.82
CA VAL A 143 -5.96 16.85 -3.26
C VAL A 143 -5.85 18.15 -4.03
N PHE A 144 -4.68 18.35 -4.65
CA PHE A 144 -4.39 19.52 -5.45
C PHE A 144 -4.60 19.21 -6.94
N ARG A 145 -5.13 20.19 -7.67
CA ARG A 145 -5.19 20.15 -9.14
C ARG A 145 -4.13 21.08 -9.70
N LEU A 146 -3.21 20.52 -10.47
CA LEU A 146 -2.17 21.29 -11.15
C LEU A 146 -2.76 22.14 -12.28
N ASP A 147 -2.09 23.24 -12.58
CA ASP A 147 -2.32 23.98 -13.82
C ASP A 147 -1.94 23.09 -15.02
N ALA A 148 -2.82 23.02 -16.03
CA ALA A 148 -2.62 22.15 -17.18
C ALA A 148 -1.34 22.45 -17.98
N SER A 149 -0.82 23.68 -17.90
CA SER A 149 0.45 24.05 -18.54
C SER A 149 1.67 23.34 -17.94
N LEU A 150 1.62 22.97 -16.64
CA LEU A 150 2.68 22.21 -15.98
C LEU A 150 2.77 20.76 -16.48
N LEU A 151 1.70 20.26 -17.11
CA LEU A 151 1.62 18.91 -17.67
C LEU A 151 1.90 18.89 -19.18
N GLN A 152 2.38 19.99 -19.77
CA GLN A 152 2.65 20.05 -21.20
C GLN A 152 3.73 19.04 -21.60
N GLY A 153 3.36 18.08 -22.45
CA GLY A 153 4.25 17.03 -22.93
C GLY A 153 4.38 15.83 -22.00
N TRP A 154 3.83 15.87 -20.78
CA TRP A 154 3.68 14.70 -19.93
C TRP A 154 2.55 13.80 -20.44
N GLN A 155 2.73 12.49 -20.28
CA GLN A 155 1.71 11.49 -20.58
C GLN A 155 1.67 10.44 -19.45
N PRO A 156 0.48 9.97 -19.04
CA PRO A 156 0.37 8.87 -18.10
C PRO A 156 1.15 7.64 -18.57
N PRO A 157 1.83 6.89 -17.67
CA PRO A 157 2.54 5.68 -18.04
C PRO A 157 1.58 4.60 -18.55
N ALA A 158 1.99 3.89 -19.60
CA ALA A 158 1.25 2.73 -20.10
C ALA A 158 1.52 1.48 -19.24
N PRO A 159 0.58 0.53 -19.16
CA PRO A 159 0.84 -0.79 -18.60
C PRO A 159 2.03 -1.48 -19.29
N SER A 160 2.65 -2.44 -18.60
CA SER A 160 3.74 -3.24 -19.17
C SER A 160 3.31 -3.88 -20.51
N PRO A 161 4.10 -3.74 -21.60
CA PRO A 161 3.75 -4.29 -22.91
C PRO A 161 3.93 -5.81 -23.01
N TYR A 162 4.34 -6.46 -21.91
CA TYR A 162 4.49 -7.91 -21.86
C TYR A 162 3.14 -8.60 -22.04
N ALA A 163 3.01 -9.39 -23.11
CA ALA A 163 1.75 -10.02 -23.51
C ALA A 163 1.24 -11.16 -22.59
N GLY A 164 1.91 -11.45 -21.47
CA GLY A 164 1.47 -12.49 -20.53
C GLY A 164 1.58 -13.92 -21.09
N GLY A 165 2.41 -14.15 -22.12
CA GLY A 165 2.51 -15.46 -22.77
C GLY A 165 3.22 -16.51 -21.91
N HIS A 166 4.06 -16.10 -20.96
CA HIS A 166 4.80 -16.98 -20.03
C HIS A 166 5.55 -18.13 -20.72
N GLY A 167 6.08 -17.89 -21.93
CA GLY A 167 6.74 -18.91 -22.75
C GLY A 167 5.80 -19.96 -23.37
N LEU A 168 4.51 -19.89 -23.08
CA LEU A 168 3.48 -20.70 -23.69
C LEU A 168 3.15 -20.15 -25.07
N ARG A 169 3.05 -21.05 -26.05
CA ARG A 169 2.48 -20.73 -27.36
C ARG A 169 1.00 -21.03 -27.29
N GLY A 170 0.17 -20.08 -27.73
CA GLY A 170 -1.26 -20.35 -27.94
C GLY A 170 -1.45 -21.54 -28.89
N PRO A 171 -2.60 -22.23 -28.83
CA PRO A 171 -2.89 -23.30 -29.78
C PRO A 171 -2.76 -22.76 -31.21
N ALA A 172 -2.14 -23.53 -32.09
CA ALA A 172 -2.01 -23.19 -33.52
C ALA A 172 -3.35 -23.15 -34.27
N ILE A 173 -4.45 -23.46 -33.58
CA ILE A 173 -5.80 -23.55 -34.12
C ILE A 173 -6.47 -22.18 -34.00
N ASP A 174 -6.82 -21.60 -35.14
CA ASP A 174 -7.78 -20.51 -35.21
C ASP A 174 -9.21 -21.07 -34.97
N TRP A 175 -9.65 -21.03 -33.72
CA TRP A 175 -11.00 -21.49 -33.35
C TRP A 175 -12.13 -20.68 -34.00
N SER A 176 -11.86 -19.45 -34.44
CA SER A 176 -12.82 -18.67 -35.21
C SER A 176 -12.94 -19.21 -36.64
N ALA A 177 -11.84 -19.67 -37.25
CA ALA A 177 -11.88 -20.38 -38.53
C ALA A 177 -12.63 -21.71 -38.40
N GLU A 178 -12.29 -22.54 -37.40
CA GLU A 178 -12.95 -23.83 -37.22
C GLU A 178 -14.46 -23.72 -36.97
N LYS A 179 -14.90 -22.71 -36.20
CA LYS A 179 -16.33 -22.44 -36.01
C LYS A 179 -17.03 -22.06 -37.32
N ARG A 180 -16.38 -21.32 -38.22
CA ARG A 180 -16.94 -20.96 -39.52
C ARG A 180 -17.08 -22.20 -40.41
N ASP A 181 -16.08 -23.06 -40.43
CA ASP A 181 -16.08 -24.27 -41.24
C ASP A 181 -17.13 -25.28 -40.76
N LEU A 182 -17.27 -25.48 -39.45
CA LEU A 182 -18.34 -26.30 -38.87
C LEU A 182 -19.74 -25.76 -39.20
N ALA A 183 -19.93 -24.44 -39.14
CA ALA A 183 -21.22 -23.82 -39.48
C ALA A 183 -21.56 -23.93 -40.97
N ALA A 184 -20.56 -23.95 -41.86
CA ALA A 184 -20.76 -24.19 -43.29
C ALA A 184 -21.17 -25.65 -43.55
N GLN A 185 -20.48 -26.62 -42.93
CA GLN A 185 -20.78 -28.05 -43.09
C GLN A 185 -22.16 -28.46 -42.57
N GLN A 186 -22.71 -27.74 -41.58
CA GLN A 186 -24.07 -27.97 -41.08
C GLN A 186 -25.18 -27.41 -41.98
N LYS A 187 -24.86 -26.47 -42.88
CA LYS A 187 -25.84 -25.93 -43.86
C LYS A 187 -26.00 -26.81 -45.10
N ASP A 188 -25.02 -27.67 -45.38
CA ASP A 188 -25.02 -28.57 -46.55
C ASP A 188 -25.61 -29.97 -46.23
N ARG A 189 -26.16 -30.18 -45.03
CA ARG A 189 -26.90 -31.39 -44.61
C ARG A 189 -28.39 -31.11 -44.48
#